data_AF-A0A931T1Y5-F1
#
_entry.id   AF-A0A931T1Y5-F1
#
_cell.length_a   1.000
_cell.length_b   1.000
_cell.length_c   1.000
_cell.angle_alpha   90.00
_cell.angle_beta   90.00
_cell.angle_gamma   90.00
#
_symmetry.space_group_name_H-M   'P 1'
#
loop_
_entity.id
_entity.type
_entity.pdbx_description
1 polymer ?
#
loop_
_entity_poly.entity_id
_entity_poly.type
_entity_poly.pdbx_seq_one_letter_code
_entity_poly.pdbx_strand_id
1 'polypeptide(L)'
;AGRPQATPVWYLVEDNGILINTSQGRVKLRNLKGNPRVAVTVVDLENPYRYVQIQGKVVKFDTDRGARDIDRLSMRYHGRPYRYPPTDAPERRVTIRIKPVRFNAMGIK
;
A
#
# COMPACT_ATOMS: atom_id res chain seq x y z
N ALA A 1 0.43 5.59 -21.15
CA ALA A 1 0.00 6.97 -20.82
C ALA A 1 0.49 7.33 -19.42
N GLY A 2 1.11 8.50 -19.24
CA GLY A 2 1.65 8.99 -17.96
C GLY A 2 0.60 9.57 -17.00
N ARG A 3 -0.65 9.11 -17.07
CA ARG A 3 -1.73 9.57 -16.19
C ARG A 3 -1.55 8.95 -14.79
N PRO A 4 -1.73 9.71 -13.70
CA PRO A 4 -1.67 9.15 -12.36
C PRO A 4 -2.82 8.17 -12.13
N GLN A 5 -2.56 7.11 -11.39
CA GLN A 5 -3.57 6.27 -10.78
C GLN A 5 -3.49 6.45 -9.27
N ALA A 6 -4.56 6.95 -8.66
CA ALA A 6 -4.72 6.98 -7.22
C ALA A 6 -5.69 5.88 -6.79
N THR A 7 -5.38 5.18 -5.71
CA THR A 7 -6.27 4.16 -5.16
C THR A 7 -6.12 4.14 -3.63
N PRO A 8 -7.21 4.26 -2.86
CA PRO A 8 -7.16 4.03 -1.42
C PRO A 8 -6.63 2.62 -1.11
N VAL A 9 -5.77 2.51 -0.10
CA VAL A 9 -5.15 1.25 0.31
C VAL A 9 -4.99 1.22 1.82
N TRP A 10 -5.04 0.02 2.39
CA TRP A 10 -4.49 -0.24 3.71
C TRP A 10 -2.97 -0.29 3.65
N TYR A 11 -2.32 0.01 4.78
CA TYR A 11 -0.87 -0.07 4.88
C TYR A 11 -0.40 -0.58 6.24
N LEU A 12 0.84 -1.09 6.28
CA LEU A 12 1.64 -1.26 7.49
C LEU A 12 2.92 -0.44 7.36
N VAL A 13 3.49 -0.07 8.51
CA VAL A 13 4.84 0.49 8.58
C VAL A 13 5.70 -0.56 9.28
N GLU A 14 6.72 -1.06 8.60
CA GLU A 14 7.65 -2.08 9.10
C GLU A 14 9.01 -1.93 8.40
N ASP A 15 10.09 -2.28 9.09
CA ASP A 15 11.46 -2.25 8.55
C ASP A 15 11.85 -0.90 7.88
N ASN A 16 11.45 0.22 8.49
CA ASN A 16 11.61 1.58 7.94
C ASN A 16 10.97 1.78 6.54
N GLY A 17 10.01 0.93 6.17
CA GLY A 17 9.29 0.95 4.92
C GLY A 17 7.78 0.99 5.11
N ILE A 18 7.07 1.18 3.98
CA ILE A 18 5.62 1.08 3.90
C ILE A 18 5.28 -0.20 3.15
N LEU A 19 4.40 -0.99 3.71
CA LEU A 19 3.85 -2.18 3.09
C LEU A 19 2.42 -1.90 2.64
N ILE A 20 2.11 -2.24 1.40
CA ILE A 20 0.73 -2.37 0.90
C ILE A 20 0.55 -3.75 0.27
N ASN A 21 -0.69 -4.15 0.02
CA ASN A 21 -1.00 -5.41 -0.64
C ASN A 21 -1.89 -5.19 -1.87
N THR A 22 -1.71 -6.01 -2.89
CA THR A 22 -2.53 -6.05 -4.10
C THR A 22 -2.70 -7.50 -4.56
N SER A 23 -3.43 -7.70 -5.66
CA SER A 23 -3.54 -8.98 -6.34
C SER A 23 -2.93 -8.91 -7.75
N GLN A 24 -2.49 -10.05 -8.26
CA GLN A 24 -2.05 -10.24 -9.63
C GLN A 24 -3.15 -9.84 -10.63
N GLY A 25 -2.73 -9.25 -11.76
CA GLY A 25 -3.65 -8.75 -12.80
C GLY A 25 -4.24 -7.36 -12.53
N ARG A 26 -4.06 -6.77 -11.35
CA ARG A 26 -4.53 -5.39 -11.08
C ARG A 26 -3.68 -4.36 -11.83
N VAL A 27 -4.35 -3.33 -12.36
CA VAL A 27 -3.70 -2.22 -13.08
C VAL A 27 -2.58 -1.56 -12.27
N LYS A 28 -2.78 -1.38 -10.96
CA LYS A 28 -1.75 -0.80 -10.07
C LYS A 28 -0.46 -1.62 -10.05
N LEU A 29 -0.55 -2.96 -10.06
CA LEU A 29 0.63 -3.82 -10.07
C LEU A 29 1.41 -3.65 -11.37
N ARG A 30 0.71 -3.62 -12.50
CA ARG A 30 1.32 -3.36 -13.82
C ARG A 30 1.99 -1.99 -13.86
N ASN A 31 1.31 -0.95 -13.37
CA ASN A 31 1.84 0.41 -13.34
C ASN A 31 3.11 0.50 -12.48
N LEU A 32 3.12 -0.12 -11.29
CA LEU A 32 4.26 -0.11 -10.38
C LEU A 32 5.46 -0.90 -10.89
N LYS A 33 5.23 -1.98 -11.66
CA LYS A 33 6.31 -2.70 -12.36
C LYS A 33 6.96 -1.84 -13.45
N GLY A 34 6.17 -1.03 -14.17
CA GLY A 34 6.68 -0.13 -15.21
C GLY A 34 7.33 1.15 -14.67
N ASN A 35 6.82 1.70 -13.57
CA ASN A 35 7.40 2.84 -12.87
C ASN A 35 7.27 2.66 -11.35
N PRO A 36 8.37 2.41 -10.62
CA PRO A 36 8.32 2.10 -9.20
C PRO A 36 8.16 3.35 -8.32
N ARG A 37 8.12 4.56 -8.88
CA ARG A 37 7.96 5.80 -8.10
C ARG A 37 6.52 5.95 -7.65
N VAL A 38 6.32 6.24 -6.37
CA VAL A 38 4.99 6.38 -5.75
C VAL A 38 4.90 7.60 -4.87
N ALA A 39 3.67 8.08 -4.70
CA ALA A 39 3.30 9.00 -3.63
C ALA A 39 2.26 8.32 -2.74
N VAL A 40 2.41 8.44 -1.43
CA VAL A 40 1.48 7.95 -0.41
C VAL A 40 1.07 9.14 0.44
N THR A 41 -0.24 9.33 0.62
CA THR A 41 -0.78 10.36 1.50
C THR A 41 -1.57 9.69 2.60
N VAL A 42 -1.31 10.08 3.83
CA VAL A 42 -2.08 9.66 5.01
C VAL A 42 -2.63 10.92 5.65
N VAL A 43 -3.95 10.97 5.79
CA VAL A 43 -4.70 12.10 6.36
C VAL A 43 -5.30 11.64 7.67
N ASP A 44 -5.23 12.49 8.67
CA ASP A 44 -6.01 12.34 9.90
C ASP A 44 -7.48 12.67 9.63
N LEU A 45 -8.37 11.73 9.93
CA LEU A 45 -9.79 11.89 9.68
C LEU A 45 -10.48 12.84 10.67
N GLU A 46 -9.90 13.05 11.86
CA GLU A 46 -10.43 14.00 12.85
C GLU A 46 -9.98 15.44 12.57
N ASN A 47 -8.81 15.59 11.94
CA ASN A 47 -8.28 16.87 11.51
C ASN A 47 -7.62 16.77 10.12
N PRO A 48 -8.36 17.07 9.04
CA PRO A 48 -7.84 16.96 7.67
C PRO A 48 -6.64 17.87 7.34
N TYR A 49 -6.35 18.89 8.16
CA TYR A 49 -5.14 19.72 8.04
C TYR A 49 -3.90 19.04 8.65
N ARG A 50 -4.07 17.92 9.34
CA ARG A 50 -2.99 17.06 9.84
C ARG A 50 -2.79 15.89 8.87
N TYR A 51 -1.75 15.96 8.06
CA TYR A 51 -1.43 14.91 7.09
C TYR A 51 0.07 14.79 6.84
N VAL A 52 0.46 13.63 6.29
CA VAL A 52 1.78 13.39 5.72
C VAL A 52 1.67 12.94 4.27
N GLN A 53 2.51 13.52 3.42
CA GLN A 53 2.76 13.11 2.05
C GLN A 53 4.16 12.49 1.99
N ILE A 54 4.23 11.32 1.38
CA ILE A 54 5.45 10.52 1.31
C ILE A 54 5.71 10.20 -0.15
N GLN A 55 6.86 10.63 -0.66
CA GLN A 55 7.37 10.13 -1.94
C GLN A 55 8.26 8.93 -1.65
N GLY A 56 8.13 7.88 -2.45
CA GLY A 56 8.88 6.64 -2.26
C GLY A 56 9.13 5.88 -3.55
N LYS A 57 9.84 4.76 -3.41
CA LYS A 57 10.10 3.81 -4.49
C LYS A 57 9.70 2.41 -4.05
N VAL A 58 9.00 1.68 -4.90
CA VAL A 58 8.79 0.24 -4.72
C VAL A 58 10.13 -0.47 -4.84
N VAL A 59 10.50 -1.20 -3.80
CA VAL A 59 11.77 -1.93 -3.71
C VAL A 59 11.59 -3.46 -3.77
N LYS A 60 10.37 -3.96 -3.52
CA LYS A 60 10.08 -5.40 -3.59
C LYS A 60 8.62 -5.64 -3.94
N PHE A 61 8.40 -6.67 -4.76
CA PHE A 61 7.11 -7.36 -4.92
C PHE A 61 7.31 -8.77 -4.37
N ASP A 62 6.51 -9.17 -3.39
CA ASP A 62 6.66 -10.42 -2.65
C ASP A 62 5.35 -11.21 -2.72
N THR A 63 5.35 -12.28 -3.52
CA THR A 63 4.20 -13.18 -3.70
C THR A 63 4.05 -14.14 -2.53
N ASP A 64 5.15 -14.57 -1.94
CA ASP A 64 5.17 -15.62 -0.91
C ASP A 64 4.55 -15.11 0.40
N ARG A 65 4.73 -13.82 0.69
CA ARG A 65 4.11 -13.16 1.84
C ARG A 65 2.72 -12.59 1.55
N GLY A 66 2.27 -12.61 0.30
CA GLY A 66 1.07 -11.89 -0.15
C GLY A 66 -0.18 -12.24 0.69
N ALA A 67 -0.46 -13.52 0.87
CA ALA A 67 -1.63 -13.98 1.63
C ALA A 67 -1.54 -13.62 3.13
N ARG A 68 -0.35 -13.82 3.72
CA ARG A 68 -0.10 -13.50 5.12
C ARG A 68 -0.27 -12.00 5.40
N ASP A 69 0.27 -11.14 4.54
CA ASP A 69 0.25 -9.70 4.79
C ASP A 69 -1.14 -9.08 4.51
N ILE A 70 -1.95 -9.63 3.60
CA ILE A 70 -3.35 -9.16 3.48
C ILE A 70 -4.17 -9.50 4.73
N ASP A 71 -3.92 -10.66 5.36
CA ASP A 71 -4.54 -10.99 6.66
C ASP A 71 -4.07 -10.04 7.76
N ARG A 72 -2.78 -9.72 7.83
CA ARG A 72 -2.26 -8.73 8.79
C ARG A 72 -2.89 -7.36 8.62
N LEU A 73 -3.06 -6.91 7.37
CA LEU A 73 -3.76 -5.66 7.06
C LEU A 73 -5.23 -5.73 7.49
N SER A 74 -5.93 -6.82 7.17
CA SER A 74 -7.33 -7.01 7.56
C SER A 74 -7.50 -7.03 9.08
N MET A 75 -6.60 -7.69 9.81
CA MET A 75 -6.60 -7.67 11.28
C MET A 75 -6.44 -6.25 11.81
N ARG A 76 -5.52 -5.45 11.26
CA ARG A 76 -5.32 -4.05 11.70
C ARG A 76 -6.55 -3.17 11.47
N TYR A 77 -7.20 -3.29 10.32
CA TYR A 77 -8.27 -2.36 9.91
C TYR A 77 -9.68 -2.86 10.24
N HIS A 78 -9.86 -4.17 10.43
CA HIS A 78 -11.17 -4.79 10.65
C HIS A 78 -11.22 -5.79 11.81
N GLY A 79 -10.09 -6.10 12.46
CA GLY A 79 -10.05 -7.03 13.59
C GLY A 79 -10.36 -8.49 13.22
N ARG A 80 -10.29 -8.87 11.93
CA ARG A 80 -10.59 -10.23 11.46
C ARG A 80 -9.76 -10.63 10.24
N PRO A 81 -9.55 -11.93 9.98
CA PRO A 81 -8.88 -12.41 8.78
C PRO A 81 -9.53 -11.90 7.49
N TYR A 82 -8.75 -11.79 6.42
CA TYR A 82 -9.22 -11.25 5.17
C TYR A 82 -10.18 -12.22 4.48
N ARG A 83 -11.36 -11.74 4.11
CA ARG A 83 -12.34 -12.50 3.33
C ARG A 83 -12.13 -12.25 1.84
N TYR A 84 -11.80 -13.29 1.09
CA TYR A 84 -11.58 -13.20 -0.34
C TYR A 84 -12.90 -13.04 -1.12
N PRO A 85 -12.97 -12.10 -2.07
CA PRO A 85 -14.06 -12.08 -3.05
C PRO A 85 -13.87 -13.21 -4.08
N PRO A 86 -14.92 -13.62 -4.82
CA PRO A 86 -14.81 -14.68 -5.84
C PRO A 86 -13.79 -14.41 -6.96
N THR A 87 -13.38 -13.16 -7.13
CA THR A 87 -12.44 -12.72 -8.17
C THR A 87 -10.99 -12.67 -7.69
N ASP A 88 -10.69 -13.16 -6.49
CA ASP A 88 -9.36 -13.10 -5.89
C ASP A 88 -9.09 -14.32 -5.01
N ALA A 89 -7.83 -14.65 -4.80
CA ALA A 89 -7.42 -15.84 -4.06
C ALA A 89 -6.05 -15.64 -3.40
N PRO A 90 -5.71 -16.40 -2.33
CA PRO A 90 -4.47 -16.23 -1.57
C PRO A 90 -3.20 -16.21 -2.43
N GLU A 91 -3.07 -17.13 -3.38
CA GLU A 91 -1.93 -17.28 -4.29
C GLU A 91 -1.74 -16.12 -5.26
N ARG A 92 -2.79 -15.30 -5.46
CA ARG A 92 -2.71 -14.10 -6.30
C ARG A 92 -2.20 -12.89 -5.54
N ARG A 93 -2.09 -12.95 -4.22
CA ARG A 93 -1.71 -11.80 -3.41
C ARG A 93 -0.24 -11.45 -3.61
N VAL A 94 0.02 -10.14 -3.60
CA VAL A 94 1.36 -9.59 -3.76
C VAL A 94 1.53 -8.49 -2.72
N THR A 95 2.49 -8.69 -1.83
CA THR A 95 2.99 -7.66 -0.94
C THR A 95 3.90 -6.72 -1.73
N ILE A 96 3.69 -5.43 -1.57
CA ILE A 96 4.52 -4.37 -2.17
C ILE A 96 5.21 -3.63 -1.04
N ARG A 97 6.55 -3.63 -1.05
CA ARG A 97 7.36 -2.84 -0.12
C ARG A 97 7.82 -1.55 -0.79
N ILE A 98 7.56 -0.44 -0.13
CA ILE A 98 7.88 0.91 -0.56
C ILE A 98 8.92 1.47 0.42
N LYS A 99 10.06 1.90 -0.11
CA LYS A 99 11.06 2.66 0.64
C LYS A 99 10.74 4.15 0.52
N PRO A 100 10.46 4.87 1.63
CA PRO A 100 10.30 6.31 1.61
C PRO A 100 11.59 7.01 1.17
N VAL A 101 11.45 8.15 0.49
CA VAL A 101 12.54 8.97 -0.02
C VAL A 101 12.40 10.41 0.47
N ARG A 102 11.17 10.93 0.52
CA ARG A 102 10.89 12.29 0.99
C ARG A 102 9.59 12.33 1.76
N PHE A 103 9.57 13.10 2.84
CA PHE A 103 8.39 13.37 3.65
C PHE A 103 8.05 14.86 3.56
N ASN A 104 6.76 15.16 3.50
CA ASN A 104 6.22 16.50 3.67
C ASN A 104 5.01 16.38 4.60
N ALA A 105 4.93 17.22 5.62
CA ALA A 105 3.91 17.13 6.64
C ALA A 105 3.23 18.48 6.85
N MET A 106 1.94 18.46 7.17
CA MET A 106 1.16 19.61 7.58
C MET A 106 0.46 19.27 8.88
N GLY A 107 0.44 20.21 9.83
CA GLY A 107 -0.24 20.01 11.13
C GLY A 107 0.37 18.93 12.04
N ILE A 108 1.57 18.42 11.72
CA ILE A 108 2.34 17.49 12.54
C ILE A 108 3.51 18.28 13.13
N LYS A 109 3.57 18.40 14.46
CA LYS A 109 4.69 18.99 15.21
C LYS A 109 5.67 17.90 15.62
#